data_AF-A0A2K4ZNJ6-F1
#
_entry.id   AF-A0A2K4ZNJ6-F1
#
_cell.length_a   1.000
_cell.length_b   1.000
_cell.length_c   1.000
_cell.angle_alpha   90.00
_cell.angle_beta   90.00
_cell.angle_gamma   90.00
#
_symmetry.space_group_name_H-M   'P 1'
#
loop_
_entity.id
_entity.type
_entity.pdbx_description
1 polymer ?
#
loop_
_entity_poly.entity_id
_entity_poly.type
_entity_poly.pdbx_seq_one_letter_code
_entity_poly.pdbx_strand_id
1 'polypeptide(L)' 'MNLTEVARLFLGLRAAGWTEKEINDFVLYIASGEEQYKPKPRIEKE' A
#
# COMPACT_ATOMS: atom_id res chain seq x y z
N MET A 1 -10.86 10.78 -3.96
CA MET A 1 -11.06 9.32 -4.15
C MET A 1 -12.46 8.96 -3.70
N ASN A 2 -13.20 8.20 -4.50
CA ASN A 2 -14.43 7.53 -4.06
C ASN A 2 -14.13 6.11 -3.55
N LEU A 3 -15.11 5.46 -2.90
CA LEU A 3 -14.94 4.12 -2.32
C LEU A 3 -14.53 3.06 -3.37
N THR A 4 -14.99 3.22 -4.61
CA THR A 4 -14.67 2.27 -5.69
C THR A 4 -13.21 2.38 -6.10
N GLU A 5 -12.66 3.59 -6.17
CA GLU A 5 -11.25 3.82 -6.47
C GLU A 5 -10.35 3.28 -5.36
N VAL A 6 -10.74 3.45 -4.09
CA VAL A 6 -10.03 2.88 -2.94
C VAL A 6 -10.03 1.34 -2.99
N ALA A 7 -11.18 0.72 -3.30
CA ALA A 7 -11.27 -0.73 -3.42
C ALA A 7 -10.37 -1.27 -4.54
N ARG A 8 -10.33 -0.59 -5.70
CA ARG A 8 -9.43 -0.97 -6.81
C ARG A 8 -7.95 -0.84 -6.44
N LEU A 9 -7.58 0.19 -5.68
CA LEU A 9 -6.21 0.34 -5.17
C LEU A 9 -5.81 -0.86 -4.31
N PHE A 10 -6.63 -1.25 -3.34
CA PHE A 10 -6.33 -2.40 -2.48
C PHE A 10 -6.24 -3.71 -3.26
N LEU A 11 -7.14 -3.95 -4.22
CA LEU A 11 -7.07 -5.12 -5.08
C LEU A 11 -5.79 -5.14 -5.92
N GLY A 12 -5.38 -4.00 -6.48
CA GLY A 12 -4.14 -3.87 -7.24
C GLY A 12 -2.89 -4.13 -6.40
N LEU A 13 -2.83 -3.60 -5.18
CA LEU A 13 -1.72 -3.84 -4.26
C LEU A 13 -1.61 -5.32 -3.88
N ARG A 14 -2.74 -5.97 -3.55
CA ARG A 14 -2.77 -7.41 -3.26
C ARG A 14 -2.31 -8.24 -4.46
N ALA A 15 -2.78 -7.92 -5.67
CA ALA A 15 -2.37 -8.60 -6.89
C ALA A 15 -0.87 -8.43 -7.20
N ALA A 16 -0.29 -7.28 -6.82
CA ALA A 16 1.15 -7.04 -6.85
C ALA A 16 1.92 -7.70 -5.68
N GLY A 17 1.27 -8.57 -4.91
CA GLY A 17 1.86 -9.32 -3.80
C GLY A 17 2.10 -8.50 -2.54
N TRP A 18 1.44 -7.34 -2.37
CA TRP A 18 1.50 -6.59 -1.11
C TRP A 18 0.82 -7.38 0.00
N THR A 19 1.54 -7.52 1.12
CA THR A 19 0.99 -8.06 2.35
C THR A 19 0.02 -7.05 2.95
N GLU A 20 -0.95 -7.52 3.75
CA GLU A 20 -1.91 -6.63 4.43
C GLU A 20 -1.20 -5.57 5.29
N LYS A 21 -0.05 -5.91 5.89
CA LYS A 21 0.76 -4.95 6.65
C LYS A 21 1.28 -3.82 5.76
N GLU A 22 1.86 -4.14 4.60
CA GLU A 22 2.38 -3.12 3.67
C GLU A 22 1.27 -2.23 3.13
N ILE A 23 0.08 -2.80 2.88
CA ILE A 23 -1.09 -2.03 2.44
C ILE A 23 -1.53 -1.06 3.54
N ASN A 24 -1.64 -1.53 4.79
CA ASN A 24 -2.02 -0.69 5.92
C ASN A 24 -1.00 0.41 6.18
N ASP A 25 0.29 0.08 6.18
CA ASP A 25 1.37 1.07 6.33
C ASP A 25 1.28 2.12 5.20
N PHE A 26 1.08 1.71 3.96
CA PHE A 26 0.96 2.66 2.85
C PHE A 26 -0.24 3.62 2.99
N VAL A 27 -1.39 3.12 3.44
CA VAL A 27 -2.55 3.96 3.72
C VAL A 27 -2.25 4.96 4.84
N LEU A 28 -1.60 4.50 5.91
CA LEU A 28 -1.17 5.36 7.02
C LEU A 28 -0.20 6.43 6.52
N TYR A 29 0.78 6.07 5.69
CA TYR A 29 1.73 7.03 5.10
C TYR A 29 1.02 8.11 4.28
N ILE A 30 0.06 7.74 3.42
CA ILE A 30 -0.70 8.71 2.63
C ILE A 30 -1.54 9.64 3.53
N ALA A 31 -2.14 9.09 4.58
CA ALA A 31 -3.07 9.82 5.44
C ALA A 31 -2.36 10.73 6.47
N SER A 32 -1.26 10.28 7.06
CA SER A 32 -0.54 10.99 8.13
C SER A 32 0.75 11.66 7.69
N GLY A 33 1.38 11.20 6.61
CA GLY A 33 2.72 11.64 6.19
C GLY A 33 3.86 11.13 7.07
N GLU A 34 3.60 10.23 8.02
CA GLU A 34 4.61 9.73 8.95
C GLU A 34 5.58 8.74 8.27
N GLU A 35 6.86 9.10 8.21
CA GLU A 35 7.89 8.31 7.52
C GLU A 35 8.06 6.86 8.03
N GLN A 36 7.62 6.54 9.25
CA GLN A 36 7.66 5.17 9.78
C GLN A 36 6.81 4.17 8.98
N TYR A 37 5.78 4.66 8.29
CA TYR A 37 4.90 3.87 7.45
C TYR A 37 5.29 3.89 5.96
N LYS A 38 6.35 4.60 5.61
CA LYS A 38 6.80 4.72 4.22
C LYS A 38 7.12 3.34 3.65
N PRO A 39 6.55 2.97 2.49
CA PRO A 39 6.84 1.69 1.85
C PRO A 39 8.33 1.54 1.58
N LYS A 40 8.87 0.37 1.90
CA LYS A 40 10.26 0.04 1.59
C LYS A 40 10.37 -0.48 0.16
N PRO A 41 11.50 -0.24 -0.54
CA PRO A 41 11.73 -0.82 -1.85
C PRO A 41 11.59 -2.34 -1.79
N ARG A 42 10.75 -2.89 -2.67
CA ARG A 42 10.64 -4.33 -2.85
C ARG A 42 11.77 -4.75 -3.78
N ILE A 43 12.70 -5.54 -3.24
CA ILE A 43 13.70 -6.22 -4.07
C ILE A 43 12.90 -7.26 -4.86
N GLU A 44 12.75 -7.04 -6.17
CA GLU A 44 12.26 -8.08 -7.08
C GLU A 44 13.23 -9.26 -6.94
N LYS A 45 12.75 -10.36 -6.35
CA LYS A 45 13.50 -11.61 -6.41
C LYS A 45 13.32 -12.13 -7.84
N GLU A 46 14.39 -12.04 -8.62
CA GLU A 46 14.55 -12.62 -9.96
C GLU A 46 14.22 -14.12 -9.99
#